data_AF-A0A540XAF5-F1
#
_entry.id   AF-A0A540XAF5-F1
#
_cell.length_a   1.000
_cell.length_b   1.000
_cell.length_c   1.000
_cell.angle_alpha   90.00
_cell.angle_beta   90.00
_cell.angle_gamma   90.00
#
_symmetry.space_group_name_H-M   'P 1'
#
loop_
_entity.id
_entity.type
_entity.pdbx_description
1 polymer ?
#
loop_
_entity_poly.entity_id
_entity_poly.type
_entity_poly.pdbx_seq_one_letter_code
_entity_poly.pdbx_strand_id
1 'polypeptide(L)'
;MVRFQVKRQVNIDASRGARLREALDILERIVNSQSFRRRVLEHSAYTWNEGLTNEQILNRLIWGQPTPPLGALAVPRLVFFDYELVQRPIWKKLSSVRGWRIPETNDVYTYVDAFDSMSPSELASHLGHEVVGHLAGEFDHPSRKGPERDASVPYVIDDFIEELAEKLPLDEAA
;
A
#
# COMPACT_ATOMS: atom_id res chain seq x y z
N MET A 1 -9.80 -8.78 8.65
CA MET A 1 -9.36 -7.39 8.88
C MET A 1 -7.83 -7.32 8.88
N VAL A 2 -7.22 -6.44 8.10
CA VAL A 2 -5.78 -6.12 8.15
C VAL A 2 -5.59 -4.87 9.00
N ARG A 3 -4.53 -4.81 9.80
CA ARG A 3 -4.09 -3.59 10.48
C ARG A 3 -2.65 -3.28 10.18
N PHE A 4 -2.33 -2.01 10.06
CA PHE A 4 -0.99 -1.55 9.72
C PHE A 4 -0.35 -0.89 10.94
N GLN A 5 0.84 -1.34 11.33
CA GLN A 5 1.53 -0.81 12.49
C GLN A 5 2.99 -0.48 12.17
N VAL A 6 3.33 0.80 12.34
CA VAL A 6 4.72 1.27 12.27
C VAL A 6 5.43 0.90 13.57
N LYS A 7 6.43 0.02 13.51
CA LYS A 7 7.24 -0.40 14.66
C LYS A 7 8.22 0.68 15.07
N ARG A 8 8.95 1.24 14.10
CA ARG A 8 9.92 2.32 14.31
C ARG A 8 9.65 3.47 13.35
N GLN A 9 9.54 4.67 13.89
CA GLN A 9 9.41 5.93 13.16
C GLN A 9 10.74 6.67 13.22
N VAL A 10 11.35 6.96 12.07
CA VAL A 10 12.66 7.65 11.98
C VAL A 10 12.51 8.96 11.23
N ASN A 11 13.03 10.06 11.82
CA ASN A 11 12.93 11.44 11.30
C ASN A 11 11.49 11.96 11.18
N ILE A 12 10.60 11.53 12.08
CA ILE A 12 9.19 11.92 12.11
C ILE A 12 8.91 12.68 13.40
N ASP A 13 8.57 13.96 13.27
CA ASP A 13 8.10 14.78 14.40
C ASP A 13 6.61 14.51 14.71
N ALA A 14 6.07 15.18 15.72
CA ALA A 14 4.69 14.96 16.15
C ALA A 14 3.64 15.29 15.06
N SER A 15 3.88 16.32 14.24
CA SER A 15 2.96 16.75 13.17
C SER A 15 2.95 15.74 12.02
N ARG A 16 4.14 15.35 11.55
CA ARG A 16 4.31 14.32 10.53
C ARG A 16 3.79 12.96 11.02
N GLY A 17 4.00 12.64 12.30
CA GLY A 17 3.47 11.44 12.92
C GLY A 17 1.94 11.41 12.96
N ALA A 18 1.28 12.57 13.14
CA ALA A 18 -0.17 12.68 13.06
C ALA A 18 -0.68 12.42 11.63
N ARG A 19 -0.03 13.03 10.62
CA ARG A 19 -0.37 12.79 9.20
C ARG A 19 -0.17 11.33 8.79
N LEU A 20 0.91 10.70 9.25
CA LEU A 20 1.16 9.29 8.98
C LEU A 20 0.07 8.40 9.60
N ARG A 21 -0.36 8.67 10.84
CA ARG A 21 -1.46 7.94 11.47
C ARG A 21 -2.77 8.11 10.70
N GLU A 22 -3.10 9.34 10.31
CA GLU A 22 -4.29 9.62 9.52
C GLU A 22 -4.29 8.86 8.18
N ALA A 23 -3.16 8.83 7.48
CA ALA A 23 -3.01 8.05 6.25
C ALA A 23 -3.17 6.55 6.49
N LEU A 24 -2.63 6.01 7.59
CA LEU A 24 -2.80 4.61 7.96
C LEU A 24 -4.26 4.27 8.32
N ASP A 25 -4.97 5.17 8.99
CA ASP A 25 -6.39 4.99 9.29
C ASP A 25 -7.24 4.97 8.00
N ILE A 26 -6.92 5.85 7.04
CA ILE A 26 -7.54 5.84 5.71
C ILE A 26 -7.26 4.52 4.99
N LEU A 27 -6.00 4.10 4.95
CA LEU A 27 -5.56 2.86 4.30
C LEU A 27 -6.24 1.63 4.92
N GLU A 28 -6.24 1.53 6.25
CA GLU A 28 -6.86 0.43 7.00
C GLU A 28 -8.35 0.35 6.69
N ARG A 29 -9.07 1.47 6.71
CA ARG A 29 -10.50 1.51 6.38
C ARG A 29 -10.76 1.06 4.94
N ILE A 30 -9.94 1.51 3.98
CA ILE A 30 -10.10 1.16 2.56
C ILE A 30 -9.85 -0.33 2.35
N VAL A 31 -8.69 -0.86 2.78
CA VAL A 31 -8.29 -2.25 2.54
C VAL A 31 -9.27 -3.25 3.16
N ASN A 32 -9.94 -2.86 4.24
CA ASN A 32 -10.98 -3.67 4.90
C ASN A 32 -12.41 -3.43 4.38
N SER A 33 -12.60 -2.56 3.40
CA SER A 33 -13.92 -2.26 2.84
C SER A 33 -14.36 -3.27 1.78
N GLN A 34 -15.67 -3.45 1.63
CA GLN A 34 -16.24 -4.22 0.52
C GLN A 34 -15.91 -3.59 -0.84
N SER A 35 -15.79 -2.26 -0.88
CA SER A 35 -15.48 -1.54 -2.12
C SER A 35 -14.08 -1.85 -2.63
N PHE A 36 -13.07 -1.90 -1.75
CA PHE A 36 -11.73 -2.36 -2.13
C PHE A 36 -11.75 -3.83 -2.57
N ARG A 37 -12.40 -4.71 -1.78
CA ARG A 37 -12.53 -6.14 -2.12
C ARG A 37 -13.10 -6.35 -3.53
N ARG A 38 -14.19 -5.64 -3.83
CA ARG A 38 -14.86 -5.68 -5.13
C ARG A 38 -13.94 -5.20 -6.25
N ARG A 39 -13.24 -4.07 -6.07
CA ARG A 39 -12.27 -3.56 -7.06
C ARG A 39 -11.18 -4.57 -7.39
N VAL A 40 -10.63 -5.26 -6.38
CA VAL A 40 -9.62 -6.29 -6.60
C VAL A 40 -10.17 -7.51 -7.35
N LEU A 41 -11.35 -7.98 -6.96
CA LEU A 41 -11.96 -9.16 -7.58
C LEU A 41 -12.44 -8.91 -9.01
N GLU A 42 -12.97 -7.73 -9.29
CA GLU A 42 -13.57 -7.36 -10.58
C GLU A 42 -12.56 -6.75 -11.57
N HIS A 43 -11.31 -6.51 -11.17
CA HIS A 43 -10.31 -5.98 -12.08
C HIS A 43 -10.06 -6.95 -13.25
N SER A 44 -10.00 -6.42 -14.47
CA SER A 44 -9.99 -7.23 -15.68
C SER A 44 -8.74 -8.09 -15.83
N ALA A 45 -7.56 -7.56 -15.49
CA ALA A 45 -6.31 -8.30 -15.49
C ALA A 45 -5.21 -7.53 -14.74
N TYR A 46 -4.37 -8.28 -14.01
CA TYR A 46 -3.12 -7.78 -13.45
C TYR A 46 -1.93 -8.29 -14.25
N THR A 47 -0.90 -7.48 -14.38
CA THR A 47 0.45 -7.95 -14.73
C THR A 47 1.24 -8.20 -13.44
N TRP A 48 2.36 -8.94 -13.53
CA TRP A 48 3.21 -9.23 -12.36
C TRP A 48 2.46 -9.81 -11.16
N ASN A 49 1.43 -10.60 -11.46
CA ASN A 49 0.57 -11.27 -10.49
C ASN A 49 1.06 -12.68 -10.13
N GLU A 50 2.24 -13.09 -10.60
CA GLU A 50 2.81 -14.42 -10.37
C GLU A 50 1.90 -15.58 -10.84
N GLY A 51 1.00 -15.33 -11.79
CA GLY A 51 0.01 -16.30 -12.25
C GLY A 51 -1.15 -16.53 -11.27
N LEU A 52 -1.29 -15.69 -10.24
CA LEU A 52 -2.39 -15.75 -9.29
C LEU A 52 -3.69 -15.19 -9.88
N THR A 53 -4.81 -15.82 -9.53
CA THR A 53 -6.15 -15.30 -9.79
C THR A 53 -6.43 -14.06 -8.92
N ASN A 54 -7.43 -13.24 -9.30
CA ASN A 54 -7.82 -12.07 -8.50
C ASN A 54 -8.19 -12.42 -7.06
N GLU A 55 -8.84 -13.56 -6.83
CA GLU A 55 -9.14 -14.05 -5.49
C GLU A 55 -7.87 -14.38 -4.70
N GLN A 56 -6.88 -15.02 -5.34
CA GLN A 56 -5.60 -15.31 -4.72
C GLN A 56 -4.77 -14.04 -4.47
N ILE A 57 -4.86 -13.03 -5.35
CA ILE A 57 -4.24 -11.71 -5.15
C ILE A 57 -4.84 -11.06 -3.92
N LEU A 58 -6.19 -10.91 -3.88
CA LEU A 58 -6.89 -10.40 -2.70
C LEU A 58 -6.46 -11.17 -1.45
N ASN A 59 -6.44 -12.50 -1.53
CA ASN A 59 -6.10 -13.31 -0.39
C ASN A 59 -4.68 -13.05 0.12
N ARG A 60 -3.72 -12.87 -0.79
CA ARG A 60 -2.33 -12.56 -0.43
C ARG A 60 -2.20 -11.17 0.18
N LEU A 61 -2.89 -10.17 -0.37
CA LEU A 61 -2.92 -8.81 0.19
C LEU A 61 -3.48 -8.81 1.62
N ILE A 62 -4.59 -9.53 1.87
CA ILE A 62 -5.31 -9.51 3.15
C ILE A 62 -4.73 -10.49 4.18
N TRP A 63 -4.42 -11.73 3.79
CA TRP A 63 -4.02 -12.80 4.71
C TRP A 63 -2.57 -13.28 4.53
N GLY A 64 -1.82 -12.68 3.60
CA GLY A 64 -0.39 -12.96 3.41
C GLY A 64 -0.09 -14.23 2.62
N GLN A 65 -1.11 -14.89 2.10
CA GLN A 65 -0.95 -16.09 1.28
C GLN A 65 -2.13 -16.23 0.29
N PRO A 66 -1.91 -16.80 -0.90
CA PRO A 66 -2.95 -16.92 -1.93
C PRO A 66 -4.10 -17.87 -1.54
N THR A 67 -3.82 -18.86 -0.70
CA THR A 67 -4.78 -19.87 -0.22
C THR A 67 -4.75 -19.97 1.30
N PRO A 68 -5.37 -19.01 2.03
CA PRO A 68 -5.37 -19.01 3.48
C PRO A 68 -6.17 -20.20 4.02
N PRO A 69 -5.72 -20.87 5.10
CA PRO A 69 -6.53 -21.88 5.77
C PRO A 69 -7.78 -21.22 6.36
N LEU A 70 -8.88 -21.97 6.48
CA LEU A 70 -10.17 -21.44 6.97
C LEU A 70 -10.06 -20.67 8.29
N GLY A 71 -9.20 -21.13 9.21
CA GLY A 71 -8.96 -20.45 10.49
C GLY A 71 -8.30 -19.08 10.38
N ALA A 72 -7.55 -18.79 9.30
CA ALA A 72 -6.91 -17.50 9.09
C ALA A 72 -7.90 -16.39 8.71
N LEU A 73 -9.07 -16.74 8.16
CA LEU A 73 -10.08 -15.77 7.75
C LEU A 73 -10.71 -15.03 8.95
N ALA A 74 -10.73 -15.67 10.12
CA ALA A 74 -11.33 -15.14 11.34
C ALA A 74 -10.38 -14.27 12.19
N VAL A 75 -9.08 -14.24 11.87
CA VAL A 75 -8.07 -13.56 12.68
C VAL A 75 -7.58 -12.30 11.97
N PRO A 76 -7.60 -11.12 12.62
CA PRO A 76 -7.02 -9.93 12.02
C PRO A 76 -5.51 -10.10 11.75
N ARG A 77 -5.07 -9.76 10.53
CA ARG A 77 -3.64 -9.76 10.18
C ARG A 77 -3.02 -8.44 10.64
N LEU A 78 -1.92 -8.52 11.38
CA LEU A 78 -1.09 -7.36 11.67
C LEU A 78 0.07 -7.29 10.68
N VAL A 79 0.18 -6.19 9.95
CA VAL A 79 1.30 -5.89 9.05
C VAL A 79 2.20 -4.87 9.74
N PHE A 80 3.42 -5.29 10.06
CA PHE A 80 4.41 -4.47 10.77
C PHE A 80 5.50 -3.99 9.83
N PHE A 81 5.85 -2.72 9.91
CA PHE A 81 6.95 -2.14 9.13
C PHE A 81 7.64 -1.00 9.86
N ASP A 82 8.87 -0.71 9.45
CA ASP A 82 9.61 0.48 9.87
C ASP A 82 9.41 1.56 8.82
N TYR A 83 9.30 2.82 9.25
CA TYR A 83 9.04 3.94 8.36
C TYR A 83 10.02 5.08 8.63
N GLU A 84 10.77 5.45 7.60
CA GLU A 84 11.79 6.50 7.67
C GLU A 84 11.57 7.59 6.62
N LEU A 85 11.63 8.83 7.09
CA LEU A 85 11.71 9.99 6.20
C LEU A 85 13.17 10.31 5.89
N VAL A 86 13.48 10.35 4.60
CA VAL A 86 14.84 10.55 4.09
C VAL A 86 14.94 11.80 3.23
N GLN A 87 16.05 12.51 3.34
CA GLN A 87 16.28 13.69 2.51
C GLN A 87 16.51 13.27 1.06
N ARG A 88 15.85 13.96 0.12
CA ARG A 88 16.07 13.70 -1.31
C ARG A 88 17.45 14.20 -1.71
N PRO A 89 18.33 13.35 -2.24
CA PRO A 89 19.63 13.80 -2.69
C PRO A 89 19.50 14.67 -3.95
N ILE A 90 20.44 15.61 -4.12
CA ILE A 90 20.38 16.62 -5.19
C ILE A 90 20.23 15.99 -6.58
N TRP A 91 20.93 14.90 -6.85
CA TRP A 91 20.88 14.19 -8.13
C TRP A 91 19.55 13.48 -8.42
N LYS A 92 18.65 13.37 -7.43
CA LYS A 92 17.29 12.81 -7.60
C LYS A 92 16.18 13.86 -7.54
N LYS A 93 16.49 15.16 -7.52
CA LYS A 93 15.49 16.25 -7.41
C LYS A 93 14.41 16.24 -8.49
N LEU A 94 14.74 15.78 -9.71
CA LEU A 94 13.79 15.69 -10.83
C LEU A 94 13.10 14.32 -10.92
N SER A 95 13.39 13.41 -9.99
CA SER A 95 12.78 12.07 -9.97
C SER A 95 11.35 12.14 -9.45
N SER A 96 10.44 11.44 -10.14
CA SER A 96 9.06 11.26 -9.69
C SER A 96 8.90 10.23 -8.57
N VAL A 97 9.98 9.57 -8.15
CA VAL A 97 9.94 8.58 -7.06
C VAL A 97 9.64 9.29 -5.74
N ARG A 98 8.59 8.84 -5.04
CA ARG A 98 8.14 9.37 -3.75
C ARG A 98 8.74 8.60 -2.57
N GLY A 99 8.79 7.28 -2.68
CA GLY A 99 9.33 6.37 -1.68
C GLY A 99 9.76 5.05 -2.30
N TRP A 100 10.17 4.12 -1.45
CA TRP A 100 10.50 2.75 -1.80
C TRP A 100 10.54 1.87 -0.56
N ARG A 101 10.35 0.57 -0.73
CA ARG A 101 10.72 -0.45 0.25
C ARG A 101 12.06 -1.12 -0.09
N ILE A 102 12.76 -1.66 0.92
CA ILE A 102 13.91 -2.53 0.67
C ILE A 102 13.44 -4.00 0.62
N PRO A 103 13.71 -4.74 -0.47
CA PRO A 103 13.38 -6.16 -0.55
C PRO A 103 13.91 -6.96 0.64
N GLU A 104 13.16 -7.98 1.07
CA GLU A 104 13.50 -8.87 2.19
C GLU A 104 13.55 -8.20 3.58
N THR A 105 13.28 -6.90 3.67
CA THR A 105 13.13 -6.16 4.92
C THR A 105 11.70 -5.65 5.08
N ASN A 106 11.39 -5.13 6.27
CA ASN A 106 10.15 -4.39 6.50
C ASN A 106 10.39 -2.86 6.50
N ASP A 107 11.47 -2.39 5.88
CA ASP A 107 11.81 -0.97 5.86
C ASP A 107 11.15 -0.27 4.68
N VAL A 108 10.39 0.78 4.98
CA VAL A 108 9.72 1.66 4.01
C VAL A 108 10.26 3.08 4.16
N TYR A 109 10.67 3.66 3.04
CA TYR A 109 11.25 4.99 2.97
C TYR A 109 10.36 5.91 2.18
N THR A 110 10.30 7.17 2.57
CA THR A 110 9.67 8.23 1.78
C THR A 110 10.53 9.48 1.82
N TYR A 111 10.70 10.12 0.66
CA TYR A 111 11.43 11.38 0.63
C TYR A 111 10.64 12.46 1.38
N VAL A 112 11.34 13.25 2.19
CA VAL A 112 10.74 14.31 3.02
C VAL A 112 9.91 15.29 2.19
N ASP A 113 10.41 15.71 1.03
CA ASP A 113 9.70 16.64 0.15
C ASP A 113 8.40 16.06 -0.40
N ALA A 114 8.42 14.77 -0.78
CA ALA A 114 7.23 14.06 -1.24
C ALA A 114 6.22 13.86 -0.10
N PHE A 115 6.68 13.44 1.09
CA PHE A 115 5.83 13.30 2.27
C PHE A 115 5.14 14.62 2.60
N ASP A 116 5.89 15.72 2.66
CA ASP A 116 5.35 17.00 3.06
C ASP A 116 4.32 17.53 2.05
N SER A 117 4.47 17.23 0.76
CA SER A 117 3.54 17.65 -0.30
C SER A 117 2.26 16.82 -0.40
N MET A 118 2.25 15.55 0.04
CA MET A 118 1.09 14.66 -0.08
C MET A 118 0.03 14.94 0.98
N SER A 119 -1.23 15.06 0.59
CA SER A 119 -2.36 14.94 1.51
C SER A 119 -2.38 13.57 2.23
N PRO A 120 -3.12 13.42 3.34
CA PRO A 120 -3.28 12.13 4.00
C PRO A 120 -3.80 11.03 3.06
N SER A 121 -4.71 11.37 2.12
CA SER A 121 -5.22 10.45 1.10
C SER A 121 -4.14 10.01 0.12
N GLU A 122 -3.36 10.94 -0.43
CA GLU A 122 -2.24 10.62 -1.32
C GLU A 122 -1.15 9.79 -0.60
N LEU A 123 -0.90 10.09 0.67
CA LEU A 123 0.03 9.30 1.49
C LEU A 123 -0.52 7.89 1.74
N ALA A 124 -1.84 7.73 1.97
CA ALA A 124 -2.47 6.42 2.11
C ALA A 124 -2.33 5.61 0.82
N SER A 125 -2.49 6.24 -0.34
CA SER A 125 -2.28 5.62 -1.65
C SER A 125 -0.84 5.18 -1.87
N HIS A 126 0.11 6.06 -1.59
CA HIS A 126 1.55 5.75 -1.62
C HIS A 126 1.90 4.58 -0.70
N LEU A 127 1.34 4.55 0.52
CA LEU A 127 1.50 3.41 1.43
C LEU A 127 0.77 2.16 0.93
N GLY A 128 -0.32 2.31 0.18
CA GLY A 128 -0.96 1.23 -0.57
C GLY A 128 0.01 0.54 -1.53
N HIS A 129 0.73 1.32 -2.32
CA HIS A 129 1.76 0.82 -3.23
C HIS A 129 2.87 0.06 -2.48
N GLU A 130 3.51 0.72 -1.51
CA GLU A 130 4.70 0.19 -0.83
C GLU A 130 4.37 -0.91 0.19
N VAL A 131 3.34 -0.69 1.01
CA VAL A 131 3.00 -1.59 2.13
C VAL A 131 2.03 -2.67 1.68
N VAL A 132 0.96 -2.34 0.97
CA VAL A 132 -0.05 -3.36 0.61
C VAL A 132 0.41 -4.18 -0.59
N GLY A 133 0.81 -3.52 -1.68
CA GLY A 133 1.29 -4.18 -2.89
C GLY A 133 2.60 -4.93 -2.69
N HIS A 134 3.65 -4.24 -2.26
CA HIS A 134 5.00 -4.81 -2.17
C HIS A 134 5.28 -5.57 -0.86
N LEU A 135 4.95 -5.03 0.30
CA LEU A 135 5.34 -5.66 1.58
C LEU A 135 4.37 -6.75 2.04
N ALA A 136 3.07 -6.45 2.09
CA ALA A 136 2.05 -7.37 2.60
C ALA A 136 1.62 -8.39 1.55
N GLY A 137 1.53 -7.94 0.29
CA GLY A 137 1.19 -8.76 -0.88
C GLY A 137 2.39 -9.43 -1.53
N GLU A 138 3.62 -8.97 -1.26
CA GLU A 138 4.86 -9.51 -1.83
C GLU A 138 4.93 -9.48 -3.37
N PHE A 139 4.19 -8.59 -4.02
CA PHE A 139 4.27 -8.40 -5.47
C PHE A 139 5.41 -7.47 -5.87
N ASP A 140 5.79 -7.49 -7.14
CA ASP A 140 6.76 -6.57 -7.72
C ASP A 140 6.22 -5.99 -9.04
N HIS A 141 6.98 -5.10 -9.67
CA HIS A 141 6.64 -4.51 -10.95
C HIS A 141 7.90 -4.26 -11.80
N PRO A 142 7.78 -4.11 -13.13
CA PRO A 142 8.89 -3.70 -13.99
C PRO A 142 9.55 -2.39 -13.53
N SER A 143 10.87 -2.30 -13.66
CA SER A 143 11.60 -1.06 -13.38
C SER A 143 11.32 0.05 -14.40
N ARG A 144 11.01 -0.34 -15.64
CA ARG A 144 10.70 0.58 -16.74
C ARG A 144 9.22 0.98 -16.73
N LYS A 145 8.96 2.28 -16.79
CA LYS A 145 7.60 2.82 -16.97
C LYS A 145 6.97 2.32 -18.27
N GLY A 146 5.69 1.97 -18.22
CA GLY A 146 4.88 1.53 -19.35
C GLY A 146 3.65 0.74 -18.92
N PRO A 147 2.80 0.34 -19.88
CA PRO A 147 1.50 -0.28 -19.58
C PRO A 147 1.59 -1.53 -18.71
N GLU A 148 2.66 -2.32 -18.86
CA GLU A 148 2.90 -3.50 -18.02
C GLU A 148 3.19 -3.13 -16.57
N ARG A 149 3.87 -2.02 -16.31
CA ARG A 149 4.11 -1.53 -14.95
C ARG A 149 2.85 -0.93 -14.35
N ASP A 150 2.13 -0.15 -15.15
CA ASP A 150 0.92 0.53 -14.70
C ASP A 150 -0.19 -0.50 -14.37
N ALA A 151 -0.22 -1.64 -15.05
CA ALA A 151 -1.13 -2.76 -14.76
C ALA A 151 -0.61 -3.74 -13.67
N SER A 152 0.55 -3.48 -13.06
CA SER A 152 1.10 -4.37 -12.04
C SER A 152 0.32 -4.26 -10.74
N VAL A 153 0.31 -5.33 -9.94
CA VAL A 153 -0.46 -5.37 -8.68
C VAL A 153 -0.19 -4.14 -7.79
N PRO A 154 1.06 -3.75 -7.46
CA PRO A 154 1.30 -2.58 -6.60
C PRO A 154 0.73 -1.27 -7.17
N TYR A 155 0.77 -1.09 -8.50
CA TYR A 155 0.25 0.11 -9.15
C TYR A 155 -1.28 0.14 -9.20
N VAL A 156 -1.92 -0.98 -9.54
CA VAL A 156 -3.38 -1.06 -9.55
C VAL A 156 -3.96 -0.89 -8.14
N ILE A 157 -3.26 -1.39 -7.11
CA ILE A 157 -3.67 -1.21 -5.71
C ILE A 157 -3.52 0.24 -5.25
N ASP A 158 -2.47 0.94 -5.69
CA ASP A 158 -2.31 2.39 -5.51
C ASP A 158 -3.54 3.13 -6.07
N ASP A 159 -3.84 2.95 -7.37
CA ASP A 159 -4.96 3.60 -8.05
C ASP A 159 -6.32 3.35 -7.35
N PHE A 160 -6.55 2.12 -6.87
CA PHE A 160 -7.78 1.79 -6.14
C PHE A 160 -7.89 2.55 -4.82
N ILE A 161 -6.78 2.69 -4.09
CA ILE A 161 -6.77 3.39 -2.81
C ILE A 161 -6.93 4.89 -3.04
N GLU A 162 -6.27 5.47 -4.04
CA GLU A 162 -6.43 6.88 -4.42
C GLU A 162 -7.91 7.20 -4.69
N GLU A 163 -8.52 6.43 -5.60
CA GLU A 163 -9.93 6.63 -5.97
C GLU A 163 -10.89 6.49 -4.78
N LEU A 164 -10.64 5.55 -3.89
CA LEU A 164 -11.49 5.29 -2.73
C LEU A 164 -11.29 6.33 -1.62
N ALA A 165 -10.08 6.86 -1.48
CA ALA A 165 -9.78 7.93 -0.53
C ALA A 165 -10.44 9.26 -0.92
N GLU A 166 -10.63 9.52 -2.22
CA GLU A 166 -11.27 10.73 -2.73
C GLU A 166 -12.81 10.72 -2.65
N LYS A 167 -13.45 9.53 -2.65
CA LYS A 167 -14.92 9.37 -2.82
C LYS A 167 -15.75 9.21 -1.53
N LEU A 168 -15.30 9.73 -0.38
CA LEU A 168 -15.96 9.52 0.92
C LEU A 168 -17.45 9.95 0.97
N PRO A 169 -18.33 9.21 1.69
CA PRO A 169 -18.01 8.17 2.67
C PRO A 169 -17.94 6.75 2.08
N LEU A 170 -16.95 5.97 2.53
CA LEU A 170 -16.75 4.56 2.18
C LEU A 170 -17.84 3.70 2.83
N ASP A 171 -18.32 2.69 2.11
CA ASP A 171 -19.26 1.68 2.62
C ASP A 171 -18.67 0.92 3.83
N GLU A 172 -19.52 0.36 4.68
CA GLU A 172 -19.14 -0.31 5.94
C GLU A 172 -18.08 -1.42 5.77
N ALA A 173 -17.23 -1.57 6.80
CA ALA A 173 -16.18 -2.57 6.85
C ALA A 173 -16.75 -4.00 6.86
N ALA A 174 -16.06 -4.92 6.17
CA ALA A 174 -16.41 -6.33 6.07
C ALA A 174 -15.90 -7.17 7.25
#